data_AF-A0A1Q7YLS3-F1
#
_entry.id   AF-A0A1Q7YLS3-F1
#
_cell.length_a   1.000
_cell.length_b   1.000
_cell.length_c   1.000
_cell.angle_alpha   90.00
_cell.angle_beta   90.00
_cell.angle_gamma   90.00
#
_symmetry.space_group_name_H-M   'P 1'
#
loop_
_entity.id
_entity.type
_entity.pdbx_description
1 polymer ?
#
loop_
_entity_poly.entity_id
_entity_poly.type
_entity_poly.pdbx_seq_one_letter_code
_entity_poly.pdbx_strand_id
1 'polypeptide(L)'
;MPTKWNFEAEYIQSCNCAWGCPCNFDALPTTGNCEALISWHIRKGTFGSTKLDGVTFAWGLWWPKAIHMGGGTGRVYVDAKAKPDQREAVEKITGGKEGGGVFAIFPSTLTKSFPAKTAKINFKYKGVDSSFAVDGVGAVDSEHIRNPVTGAPFEGYILLPGGINMKKSTVTNIRRWWLRDDAPGWDMAHENVAGFVTVQRYNEKGPVKGAA
;
A
#
# COMPACT_ATOMS: atom_id res chain seq x y z
N MET A 1 15.32 -3.38 21.35
CA MET A 1 15.48 -2.24 20.40
C MET A 1 14.97 -2.71 19.05
N PRO A 2 14.29 -1.85 18.26
CA PRO A 2 13.86 -2.23 16.92
C PRO A 2 15.05 -2.64 16.07
N THR A 3 14.85 -3.64 15.22
CA THR A 3 15.83 -4.10 14.24
C THR A 3 16.04 -3.00 13.22
N LYS A 4 17.29 -2.66 12.90
CA LYS A 4 17.54 -1.69 11.83
C LYS A 4 17.09 -2.27 10.49
N TRP A 5 16.31 -1.51 9.73
CA TRP A 5 15.85 -1.92 8.42
C TRP A 5 15.67 -0.74 7.49
N ASN A 6 15.78 -1.00 6.19
CA ASN A 6 15.48 -0.04 5.15
C ASN A 6 15.20 -0.78 3.85
N PHE A 7 14.37 -0.20 2.99
CA PHE A 7 14.21 -0.68 1.63
C PHE A 7 13.76 0.42 0.68
N GLU A 8 14.10 0.27 -0.59
CA GLU A 8 13.50 0.99 -1.72
C GLU A 8 12.50 0.05 -2.40
N ALA A 9 11.27 0.52 -2.59
CA ALA A 9 10.22 -0.27 -3.21
C ALA A 9 9.47 0.51 -4.28
N GLU A 10 9.10 -0.20 -5.34
CA GLU A 10 8.00 0.18 -6.22
C GLU A 10 6.70 -0.03 -5.45
N TYR A 11 5.83 0.97 -5.49
CA TYR A 11 4.62 1.02 -4.68
C TYR A 11 3.41 1.31 -5.55
N ILE A 12 2.35 0.53 -5.35
CA ILE A 12 1.03 0.72 -5.95
C ILE A 12 0.01 0.76 -4.83
N GLN A 13 -0.73 1.86 -4.73
CA GLN A 13 -1.81 2.05 -3.78
C GLN A 13 -3.14 2.11 -4.53
N SER A 14 -4.16 1.36 -4.07
CA SER A 14 -5.56 1.69 -4.34
C SER A 14 -6.28 2.10 -3.06
N CYS A 15 -7.29 2.96 -3.21
CA CYS A 15 -8.20 3.36 -2.14
C CYS A 15 -9.62 3.49 -2.71
N ASN A 16 -10.65 3.41 -1.87
CA ASN A 16 -12.05 3.67 -2.24
C ASN A 16 -12.40 5.16 -2.42
N CYS A 17 -11.50 6.08 -2.07
CA CYS A 17 -11.77 7.52 -2.11
C CYS A 17 -11.69 8.13 -3.52
N ALA A 18 -12.18 9.35 -3.68
CA ALA A 18 -11.93 10.15 -4.88
C ALA A 18 -10.43 10.45 -5.04
N TRP A 19 -9.99 10.71 -6.29
CA TRP A 19 -8.58 10.96 -6.64
C TRP A 19 -7.91 11.93 -5.67
N GLY A 20 -6.66 11.61 -5.31
CA GLY A 20 -5.90 12.35 -4.31
C GLY A 20 -6.02 11.80 -2.89
N CYS A 21 -7.02 10.95 -2.58
CA CYS A 21 -7.36 10.45 -1.23
C CYS A 21 -7.21 11.54 -0.17
N PRO A 22 -8.30 12.23 0.23
CA PRO A 22 -8.23 13.37 1.15
C PRO A 22 -7.48 13.07 2.46
N CYS A 23 -7.43 11.80 2.85
CA CYS A 23 -6.60 11.24 3.92
C CYS A 23 -5.13 11.69 3.91
N ASN A 24 -4.53 11.93 2.74
CA ASN A 24 -3.15 12.41 2.61
C ASN A 24 -2.95 13.86 3.04
N PHE A 25 -4.06 14.60 3.22
CA PHE A 25 -4.11 16.03 3.54
C PHE A 25 -4.89 16.27 4.84
N ASP A 26 -4.85 15.31 5.77
CA ASP A 26 -5.51 15.34 7.07
C ASP A 26 -7.05 15.51 7.01
N ALA A 27 -7.66 15.19 5.87
CA ALA A 27 -9.10 15.22 5.68
C ALA A 27 -9.74 13.82 5.81
N LEU A 28 -11.06 13.80 6.00
CA LEU A 28 -11.85 12.57 6.13
C LEU A 28 -11.94 11.81 4.79
N PRO A 29 -12.09 10.46 4.82
CA PRO A 29 -12.29 9.68 3.61
C PRO A 29 -13.57 10.10 2.87
N THR A 30 -13.54 10.06 1.54
CA THR A 30 -14.64 10.51 0.68
C THR A 30 -15.96 9.80 0.96
N THR A 31 -15.92 8.50 1.26
CA THR A 31 -17.11 7.66 1.43
C THR A 31 -17.45 7.41 2.91
N GLY A 32 -16.80 8.11 3.84
CA GLY A 32 -17.00 7.95 5.28
C GLY A 32 -16.24 6.77 5.92
N ASN A 33 -15.82 5.77 5.15
CA ASN A 33 -14.98 4.63 5.56
C ASN A 33 -13.70 4.55 4.71
N CYS A 34 -12.72 3.74 5.12
CA CYS A 34 -11.46 3.59 4.38
C CYS A 34 -11.23 2.13 3.98
N GLU A 35 -11.03 1.89 2.70
CA GLU A 35 -10.73 0.57 2.14
C GLU A 35 -9.54 0.68 1.20
N ALA A 36 -8.62 -0.28 1.26
CA ALA A 36 -7.43 -0.28 0.41
C ALA A 36 -6.91 -1.69 0.15
N LEU A 37 -6.35 -1.85 -1.05
CA LEU A 37 -5.45 -2.96 -1.40
C LEU A 37 -4.17 -2.35 -1.97
N ILE A 38 -3.06 -2.56 -1.28
CA ILE A 38 -1.79 -1.88 -1.58
C ILE A 38 -0.67 -2.90 -1.71
N SER A 39 0.32 -2.65 -2.56
CA SER A 39 1.43 -3.57 -2.76
C SER A 39 2.76 -2.85 -2.93
N TRP A 40 3.80 -3.49 -2.41
CA TRP A 40 5.20 -3.11 -2.56
C TRP A 40 5.98 -4.22 -3.25
N HIS A 41 6.84 -3.84 -4.18
CA HIS A 41 7.91 -4.69 -4.68
C HIS A 41 9.25 -4.09 -4.26
N ILE A 42 9.95 -4.77 -3.36
CA ILE A 42 11.23 -4.32 -2.82
C ILE A 42 12.31 -4.52 -3.88
N ARG A 43 12.82 -3.41 -4.42
CA ARG A 43 13.94 -3.42 -5.36
C ARG A 43 15.26 -3.71 -4.66
N LYS A 44 15.44 -3.14 -3.47
CA LYS A 44 16.63 -3.30 -2.65
C LYS A 44 16.32 -3.02 -1.19
N GLY A 45 16.78 -3.87 -0.27
CA GLY A 45 16.55 -3.63 1.15
C GLY A 45 17.10 -4.69 2.08
N THR A 46 17.07 -4.37 3.38
CA THR A 46 17.53 -5.26 4.45
C THR A 46 16.68 -5.10 5.69
N PHE A 47 16.50 -6.19 6.43
CA PHE A 47 16.01 -6.22 7.80
C PHE A 47 17.04 -6.93 8.67
N GLY A 48 17.81 -6.19 9.46
CA GLY A 48 19.01 -6.72 10.11
C GLY A 48 19.99 -7.28 9.07
N SER A 49 20.29 -8.58 9.14
CA SER A 49 21.11 -9.30 8.17
C SER A 49 20.33 -9.88 6.98
N THR A 50 18.99 -9.94 7.05
CA THR A 50 18.14 -10.53 6.02
C THR A 50 18.03 -9.60 4.81
N LYS A 51 18.34 -10.11 3.61
CA LYS A 51 18.15 -9.40 2.33
C LYS A 51 16.69 -9.46 1.91
N LEU A 52 16.12 -8.33 1.51
CA LEU A 52 14.73 -8.20 1.06
C LEU A 52 14.58 -7.98 -0.45
N ASP A 53 15.69 -7.95 -1.19
CA ASP A 53 15.70 -7.72 -2.64
C ASP A 53 14.77 -8.72 -3.36
N GLY A 54 13.87 -8.21 -4.19
CA GLY A 54 12.89 -8.97 -4.96
C GLY A 54 11.65 -9.42 -4.19
N VAL A 55 11.56 -9.15 -2.89
CA VAL A 55 10.38 -9.51 -2.08
C VAL A 55 9.20 -8.63 -2.48
N THR A 56 8.06 -9.27 -2.75
CA THR A 56 6.79 -8.59 -3.02
C THR A 56 5.81 -8.93 -1.92
N PHE A 57 5.09 -7.93 -1.42
CA PHE A 57 4.03 -8.11 -0.44
C PHE A 57 2.91 -7.10 -0.67
N ALA A 58 1.70 -7.49 -0.27
CA ALA A 58 0.51 -6.68 -0.35
C ALA A 58 -0.19 -6.58 1.00
N TRP A 59 -1.04 -5.58 1.18
CA TRP A 59 -1.81 -5.36 2.39
C TRP A 59 -3.26 -5.04 2.03
N GLY A 60 -4.17 -5.91 2.48
CA GLY A 60 -5.60 -5.62 2.50
C GLY A 60 -5.95 -4.87 3.78
N LEU A 61 -6.72 -3.79 3.68
CA LEU A 61 -7.00 -2.90 4.78
C LEU A 61 -8.44 -2.39 4.73
N TRP A 62 -9.07 -2.32 5.89
CA TRP A 62 -10.41 -1.76 6.05
C TRP A 62 -10.54 -1.02 7.39
N TRP A 63 -11.13 0.16 7.39
CA TRP A 63 -11.56 0.89 8.58
C TRP A 63 -13.01 1.36 8.44
N PRO A 64 -13.80 1.34 9.53
CA PRO A 64 -15.18 1.80 9.51
C PRO A 64 -15.29 3.33 9.31
N LYS A 65 -14.22 4.07 9.64
CA LYS A 65 -14.12 5.52 9.55
C LYS A 65 -12.71 5.92 9.07
N ALA A 66 -12.31 7.16 9.30
CA ALA A 66 -10.93 7.60 9.08
C ALA A 66 -9.94 6.74 9.88
N ILE A 67 -8.76 6.48 9.31
CA ILE A 67 -7.72 5.60 9.89
C ILE A 67 -7.40 5.97 11.35
N HIS A 68 -7.24 7.27 11.64
CA HIS A 68 -6.91 7.75 12.99
C HIS A 68 -8.02 7.55 14.03
N MET A 69 -9.25 7.23 13.61
CA MET A 69 -10.35 6.89 14.51
C MET A 69 -10.33 5.42 14.94
N GLY A 70 -9.41 4.62 14.42
CA GLY A 70 -9.22 3.23 14.80
C GLY A 70 -10.34 2.30 14.32
N GLY A 71 -10.43 1.12 14.96
CA GLY A 71 -11.42 0.10 14.61
C GLY A 71 -11.09 -0.67 13.32
N GLY A 72 -9.86 -0.53 12.81
CA GLY A 72 -9.47 -1.12 11.54
C GLY A 72 -9.22 -2.62 11.61
N THR A 73 -9.26 -3.24 10.44
CA THR A 73 -8.83 -4.61 10.24
C THR A 73 -7.83 -4.69 9.08
N GLY A 74 -6.89 -5.63 9.15
CA GLY A 74 -5.86 -5.75 8.13
C GLY A 74 -5.27 -7.15 8.01
N ARG A 75 -4.73 -7.46 6.84
CA ARG A 75 -4.03 -8.71 6.52
C ARG A 75 -2.93 -8.45 5.51
N VAL A 76 -1.75 -8.97 5.82
CA VAL A 76 -0.60 -8.94 4.93
C VAL A 76 -0.56 -10.21 4.10
N TYR A 77 -0.25 -10.05 2.81
CA TYR A 77 0.01 -11.13 1.87
C TYR A 77 1.46 -11.04 1.45
N VAL A 78 2.22 -12.12 1.58
CA VAL A 78 3.62 -12.17 1.15
C VAL A 78 3.75 -13.12 -0.03
N ASP A 79 4.52 -12.73 -1.04
CA ASP A 79 4.69 -13.54 -2.24
C ASP A 79 5.26 -14.93 -1.92
N ALA A 80 4.72 -15.97 -2.57
CA ALA A 80 5.14 -17.35 -2.38
C ALA A 80 6.63 -17.61 -2.67
N LYS A 81 7.29 -16.77 -3.48
CA LYS A 81 8.73 -16.85 -3.76
C LYS A 81 9.59 -16.29 -2.63
N ALA A 82 9.04 -15.52 -1.69
CA ALA A 82 9.78 -15.01 -0.56
C ALA A 82 10.23 -16.19 0.34
N LYS A 83 11.48 -16.15 0.78
CA LYS A 83 12.05 -17.13 1.71
C LYS A 83 11.46 -16.97 3.12
N PRO A 84 11.53 -18.00 3.98
CA PRO A 84 10.95 -17.92 5.33
C PRO A 84 11.43 -16.73 6.17
N ASP A 85 12.73 -16.42 6.14
CA ASP A 85 13.34 -15.27 6.81
C ASP A 85 12.85 -13.93 6.26
N GLN A 86 12.62 -13.85 4.95
CA GLN A 86 12.05 -12.68 4.29
C GLN A 86 10.58 -12.47 4.67
N ARG A 87 9.79 -13.55 4.76
CA ARG A 87 8.39 -13.46 5.21
C ARG A 87 8.31 -12.97 6.64
N GLU A 88 9.12 -13.54 7.53
CA GLU A 88 9.22 -13.11 8.92
C GLU A 88 9.62 -11.63 9.02
N ALA A 89 10.58 -11.18 8.21
CA ALA A 89 10.97 -9.78 8.16
C ALA A 89 9.82 -8.87 7.71
N VAL A 90 9.07 -9.24 6.67
CA VAL A 90 7.88 -8.48 6.22
C VAL A 90 6.82 -8.42 7.31
N GLU A 91 6.53 -9.54 7.98
CA GLU A 91 5.58 -9.60 9.09
C GLU A 91 6.02 -8.73 10.28
N LYS A 92 7.32 -8.71 10.61
CA LYS A 92 7.86 -7.84 11.67
C LYS A 92 7.74 -6.36 11.32
N ILE A 93 8.11 -5.97 10.09
CA ILE A 93 7.98 -4.59 9.60
C ILE A 93 6.51 -4.15 9.64
N THR A 94 5.63 -4.93 9.02
CA THR A 94 4.19 -4.62 8.93
C THR A 94 3.42 -4.83 10.24
N GLY A 95 4.02 -5.49 11.23
CA GLY A 95 3.49 -5.64 12.59
C GLY A 95 3.68 -4.39 13.47
N GLY A 96 4.37 -3.37 12.99
CA GLY A 96 4.44 -2.03 13.59
C GLY A 96 5.40 -1.82 14.76
N LYS A 97 5.95 -2.90 15.33
CA LYS A 97 6.96 -2.80 16.41
C LYS A 97 8.32 -2.29 15.94
N GLU A 98 8.56 -2.34 14.63
CA GLU A 98 9.83 -1.96 14.00
C GLU A 98 9.84 -0.50 13.49
N GLY A 99 8.78 0.28 13.75
CA GLY A 99 8.66 1.66 13.28
C GLY A 99 8.22 1.76 11.80
N GLY A 100 8.51 2.89 11.15
CA GLY A 100 8.37 3.02 9.69
C GLY A 100 7.13 3.72 9.15
N GLY A 101 6.67 4.82 9.74
CA GLY A 101 5.55 5.59 9.18
C GLY A 101 4.29 4.74 9.11
N VAL A 102 3.72 4.50 7.92
CA VAL A 102 2.56 3.61 7.73
C VAL A 102 2.74 2.22 8.34
N PHE A 103 3.96 1.68 8.33
CA PHE A 103 4.23 0.36 8.90
C PHE A 103 4.03 0.31 10.41
N ALA A 104 4.16 1.43 11.12
CA ALA A 104 3.83 1.56 12.54
C ALA A 104 2.41 2.12 12.78
N ILE A 105 1.97 3.07 11.94
CA ILE A 105 0.72 3.79 12.12
C ILE A 105 -0.50 2.92 11.78
N PHE A 106 -0.47 2.16 10.68
CA PHE A 106 -1.64 1.34 10.35
C PHE A 106 -1.89 0.29 11.43
N PRO A 107 -0.91 -0.53 11.86
CA PRO A 107 -1.14 -1.53 12.91
C PRO A 107 -1.61 -0.94 14.23
N SER A 108 -1.16 0.26 14.60
CA SER A 108 -1.60 0.90 15.85
C SER A 108 -3.07 1.32 15.86
N THR A 109 -3.70 1.38 14.68
CA THR A 109 -5.13 1.71 14.51
C THR A 109 -6.01 0.49 14.24
N LEU A 110 -5.42 -0.70 14.09
CA LEU A 110 -6.16 -1.93 13.89
C LEU A 110 -6.63 -2.50 15.23
N THR A 111 -7.90 -2.85 15.32
CA THR A 111 -8.41 -3.69 16.42
C THR A 111 -8.24 -5.17 16.12
N LYS A 112 -8.07 -5.53 14.84
CA LYS A 112 -7.85 -6.91 14.41
C LYS A 112 -6.87 -6.99 13.25
N SER A 113 -5.72 -7.63 13.49
CA SER A 113 -4.82 -8.07 12.43
C SER A 113 -5.03 -9.56 12.19
N PHE A 114 -5.41 -9.94 10.99
CA PHE A 114 -5.50 -11.34 10.62
C PHE A 114 -4.08 -11.93 10.40
N PRO A 115 -3.89 -13.25 10.59
CA PRO A 115 -2.63 -13.90 10.24
C PRO A 115 -2.24 -13.60 8.80
N ALA A 116 -0.94 -13.38 8.58
CA ALA A 116 -0.40 -13.18 7.25
C ALA A 116 -0.64 -14.43 6.38
N LYS A 117 -0.85 -14.21 5.08
CA LYS A 117 -1.02 -15.29 4.11
C LYS A 117 0.12 -15.29 3.12
N THR A 118 0.54 -16.48 2.71
CA THR A 118 1.42 -16.64 1.55
C THR A 118 0.56 -16.88 0.33
N ALA A 119 0.74 -16.07 -0.71
CA ALA A 119 0.05 -16.21 -2.00
C ALA A 119 0.97 -15.77 -3.12
N LYS A 120 0.74 -16.22 -4.35
CA LYS A 120 1.47 -15.67 -5.50
C LYS A 120 0.96 -14.23 -5.75
N ILE A 121 1.89 -13.31 -5.93
CA ILE A 121 1.63 -11.90 -6.23
C ILE A 121 2.21 -11.60 -7.62
N ASN A 122 1.34 -11.35 -8.59
CA ASN A 122 1.74 -10.87 -9.90
C ASN A 122 1.81 -9.35 -9.87
N PHE A 123 3.00 -8.78 -9.68
CA PHE A 123 3.22 -7.34 -9.59
C PHE A 123 3.89 -6.82 -10.86
N LYS A 124 3.37 -5.71 -11.41
CA LYS A 124 3.87 -5.06 -12.61
C LYS A 124 3.94 -3.55 -12.40
N TYR A 125 5.15 -3.01 -12.35
CA TYR A 125 5.36 -1.58 -12.26
C TYR A 125 5.72 -0.98 -13.62
N LYS A 126 4.86 -0.10 -14.12
CA LYS A 126 5.03 0.63 -15.39
C LYS A 126 4.46 2.04 -15.27
N GLY A 127 4.96 2.80 -14.29
CA GLY A 127 4.47 4.14 -14.01
C GLY A 127 2.97 4.14 -13.75
N VAL A 128 2.21 4.98 -14.46
CA VAL A 128 0.76 5.11 -14.29
C VAL A 128 0.00 3.81 -14.63
N ASP A 129 0.45 3.05 -15.63
CA ASP A 129 -0.20 1.82 -16.11
C ASP A 129 0.27 0.57 -15.34
N SER A 130 0.47 0.72 -14.02
CA SER A 130 0.91 -0.36 -13.13
C SER A 130 -0.26 -1.24 -12.68
N SER A 131 0.00 -2.47 -12.28
CA SER A 131 -1.03 -3.37 -11.75
C SER A 131 -0.42 -4.39 -10.78
N PHE A 132 -1.27 -4.94 -9.92
CA PHE A 132 -0.92 -6.18 -9.23
C PHE A 132 -2.13 -7.06 -8.94
N ALA A 133 -1.88 -8.36 -8.79
CA ALA A 133 -2.89 -9.32 -8.35
C ALA A 133 -2.31 -10.25 -7.28
N VAL A 134 -3.11 -10.51 -6.25
CA VAL A 134 -2.85 -11.53 -5.23
C VAL A 134 -3.76 -12.71 -5.54
N ASP A 135 -3.17 -13.84 -5.93
CA ASP A 135 -3.92 -15.01 -6.43
C ASP A 135 -4.98 -15.47 -5.41
N GLY A 136 -6.23 -15.53 -5.87
CA GLY A 136 -7.38 -15.94 -5.06
C GLY A 136 -7.93 -14.87 -4.09
N VAL A 137 -7.32 -13.68 -4.03
CA VAL A 137 -7.67 -12.64 -3.06
C VAL A 137 -8.15 -11.35 -3.71
N GLY A 138 -7.43 -10.82 -4.70
CA GLY A 138 -7.74 -9.49 -5.20
C GLY A 138 -6.82 -9.01 -6.31
N ALA A 139 -7.20 -7.92 -6.96
CA ALA A 139 -6.40 -7.29 -8.00
C ALA A 139 -6.61 -5.77 -8.03
N VAL A 140 -5.61 -5.06 -8.56
CA VAL A 140 -5.57 -3.61 -8.75
C VAL A 140 -5.05 -3.31 -10.14
N ASP A 141 -5.81 -2.55 -10.92
CA ASP A 141 -5.43 -2.04 -12.24
C ASP A 141 -5.38 -0.51 -12.22
N SER A 142 -4.19 0.07 -12.42
CA SER A 142 -3.94 1.51 -12.49
C SER A 142 -3.89 1.98 -13.93
N GLU A 143 -4.34 3.20 -14.18
CA GLU A 143 -4.26 3.89 -15.46
C GLU A 143 -4.26 5.41 -15.28
N HIS A 144 -4.13 6.12 -16.40
CA HIS A 144 -4.20 7.58 -16.41
C HIS A 144 -5.62 8.06 -16.08
N ILE A 145 -5.70 9.10 -15.26
CA ILE A 145 -6.91 9.91 -15.16
C ILE A 145 -7.21 10.48 -16.54
N ARG A 146 -8.48 10.55 -16.92
CA ARG A 146 -8.92 11.10 -18.21
C ARG A 146 -9.57 12.46 -17.97
N ASN A 147 -9.20 13.44 -18.78
CA ASN A 147 -9.93 14.71 -18.82
C ASN A 147 -11.39 14.43 -19.23
N PRO A 148 -12.39 14.87 -18.45
CA PRO A 148 -13.78 14.51 -18.70
C PRO A 148 -14.38 15.14 -19.97
N VAL A 149 -13.75 16.17 -20.51
CA VAL A 149 -14.20 16.86 -21.73
C VAL A 149 -13.49 16.31 -22.97
N THR A 150 -12.17 16.10 -22.90
CA THR A 150 -11.37 15.75 -24.08
C THR A 150 -10.99 14.27 -24.16
N GLY A 151 -11.10 13.51 -23.06
CA GLY A 151 -10.60 12.13 -22.97
C GLY A 151 -9.07 12.01 -22.98
N ALA A 152 -8.35 13.14 -23.04
CA ALA A 152 -6.90 13.13 -23.00
C ALA A 152 -6.38 12.59 -21.64
N PRO A 153 -5.25 11.87 -21.62
CA PRO A 153 -4.58 11.54 -20.37
C PRO A 153 -4.27 12.80 -19.56
N PHE A 154 -4.58 12.77 -18.28
CA PHE A 154 -4.19 13.76 -17.28
C PHE A 154 -3.14 13.14 -16.37
N GLU A 155 -2.09 13.92 -16.10
CA GLU A 155 -1.03 13.53 -15.18
C GLU A 155 -0.93 14.57 -14.06
N GLY A 156 -1.04 14.09 -12.82
CA GLY A 156 -0.96 14.91 -11.62
C GLY A 156 -0.07 14.26 -10.57
N TYR A 157 0.53 15.09 -9.73
CA TYR A 157 1.46 14.66 -8.69
C TYR A 157 1.06 15.25 -7.34
N ILE A 158 1.34 14.50 -6.28
CA ILE A 158 1.28 15.02 -4.91
C ILE A 158 2.69 15.07 -4.31
N LEU A 159 2.95 16.12 -3.54
CA LEU A 159 4.16 16.31 -2.74
C LEU A 159 3.77 16.40 -1.28
N LEU A 160 4.23 15.43 -0.49
CA LEU A 160 3.92 15.30 0.93
C LEU A 160 5.21 15.27 1.76
N PRO A 161 5.90 16.40 2.00
CA PRO A 161 7.11 16.40 2.83
C PRO A 161 6.89 15.79 4.23
N GLY A 162 5.71 16.01 4.81
CA GLY A 162 5.27 15.41 6.08
C GLY A 162 4.58 14.04 5.95
N GLY A 163 4.41 13.51 4.73
CA GLY A 163 3.64 12.30 4.47
C GLY A 163 4.19 11.07 5.20
N ILE A 164 3.28 10.23 5.68
CA ILE A 164 3.60 9.02 6.47
C ILE A 164 3.84 7.77 5.61
N ASN A 165 3.36 7.78 4.36
CA ASN A 165 3.52 6.67 3.41
C ASN A 165 4.53 6.97 2.32
N MET A 166 4.49 8.17 1.75
CA MET A 166 5.28 8.57 0.60
C MET A 166 5.55 10.08 0.67
N LYS A 167 6.64 10.52 0.05
CA LYS A 167 6.99 11.94 -0.04
C LYS A 167 6.59 12.59 -1.36
N LYS A 168 6.52 11.80 -2.43
CA LYS A 168 6.04 12.20 -3.74
C LYS A 168 5.39 10.99 -4.41
N SER A 169 4.31 11.24 -5.16
CA SER A 169 3.69 10.19 -5.95
C SER A 169 2.93 10.75 -7.14
N THR A 170 2.84 9.95 -8.21
CA THR A 170 1.92 10.21 -9.30
C THR A 170 0.52 9.78 -8.87
N VAL A 171 -0.45 10.65 -9.04
CA VAL A 171 -1.87 10.36 -8.81
C VAL A 171 -2.42 9.66 -10.04
N THR A 172 -3.13 8.55 -9.83
CA THR A 172 -3.63 7.68 -10.89
C THR A 172 -5.11 7.40 -10.71
N ASN A 173 -5.75 6.96 -11.79
CA ASN A 173 -7.06 6.35 -11.73
C ASN A 173 -6.86 4.86 -11.49
N ILE A 174 -7.38 4.33 -10.38
CA ILE A 174 -7.56 2.89 -10.28
C ILE A 174 -8.82 2.55 -11.06
N ARG A 175 -8.62 2.08 -12.30
CA ARG A 175 -9.72 1.66 -13.19
C ARG A 175 -10.61 0.66 -12.46
N ARG A 176 -9.98 -0.31 -11.79
CA ARG A 176 -10.66 -1.29 -10.96
C ARG A 176 -9.73 -1.83 -9.88
N TRP A 177 -10.27 -2.02 -8.70
CA TRP A 177 -9.70 -2.94 -7.74
C TRP A 177 -10.77 -3.70 -6.96
N TRP A 178 -10.40 -4.87 -6.46
CA TRP A 178 -11.25 -5.67 -5.60
C TRP A 178 -10.43 -6.50 -4.63
N LEU A 179 -11.04 -6.85 -3.51
CA LEU A 179 -10.48 -7.74 -2.50
C LEU A 179 -11.60 -8.60 -1.90
N ARG A 180 -11.39 -9.92 -1.91
CA ARG A 180 -12.24 -10.93 -1.30
C ARG A 180 -11.36 -11.93 -0.57
N ASP A 181 -11.63 -12.14 0.70
CA ASP A 181 -10.88 -13.11 1.50
C ASP A 181 -11.80 -13.73 2.56
N ASP A 182 -11.34 -14.77 3.25
CA ASP A 182 -12.01 -15.41 4.39
C ASP A 182 -12.10 -14.51 5.64
N ALA A 183 -11.57 -13.30 5.57
CA ALA A 183 -11.76 -12.28 6.58
C ALA A 183 -13.25 -11.84 6.58
N PRO A 184 -13.97 -11.97 7.70
CA PRO A 184 -15.40 -11.66 7.72
C PRO A 184 -15.69 -10.23 7.26
N GLY A 185 -16.61 -10.09 6.30
CA GLY A 185 -17.03 -8.80 5.73
C GLY A 185 -16.08 -8.23 4.68
N TRP A 186 -15.00 -8.92 4.31
CA TRP A 186 -14.11 -8.50 3.23
C TRP A 186 -14.64 -8.96 1.87
N ASP A 187 -15.53 -8.16 1.31
CA ASP A 187 -15.95 -8.20 -0.11
C ASP A 187 -16.01 -6.75 -0.62
N MET A 188 -14.85 -6.25 -1.03
CA MET A 188 -14.64 -4.86 -1.42
C MET A 188 -14.37 -4.80 -2.93
N ALA A 189 -15.00 -3.86 -3.63
CA ALA A 189 -14.74 -3.61 -5.03
C ALA A 189 -15.04 -2.15 -5.38
N HIS A 190 -14.11 -1.50 -6.09
CA HIS A 190 -14.24 -0.10 -6.49
C HIS A 190 -13.67 0.11 -7.89
N GLU A 191 -14.22 1.10 -8.57
CA GLU A 191 -13.82 1.50 -9.93
C GLU A 191 -13.72 3.02 -9.99
N ASN A 192 -12.76 3.51 -10.77
CA ASN A 192 -12.52 4.94 -10.98
C ASN A 192 -12.24 5.73 -9.69
N VAL A 193 -11.34 5.20 -8.86
CA VAL A 193 -11.01 5.72 -7.54
C VAL A 193 -9.52 6.09 -7.43
N ALA A 194 -9.13 6.67 -6.29
CA ALA A 194 -7.78 7.11 -6.02
C ALA A 194 -6.75 5.98 -6.13
N GLY A 195 -5.72 6.23 -6.93
CA GLY A 195 -4.52 5.43 -6.97
C GLY A 195 -3.26 6.25 -6.83
N PHE A 196 -2.19 5.61 -6.39
CA PHE A 196 -0.86 6.20 -6.34
C PHE A 196 0.19 5.20 -6.79
N VAL A 197 1.13 5.68 -7.59
CA VAL A 197 2.28 4.89 -8.04
C VAL A 197 3.56 5.70 -7.82
N THR A 198 4.54 5.08 -7.17
CA THR A 198 5.82 5.74 -6.89
C THR A 198 6.92 4.71 -6.58
N VAL A 199 8.16 5.16 -6.61
CA VAL A 199 9.29 4.46 -6.01
C VAL A 199 9.65 5.20 -4.73
N GLN A 200 9.54 4.53 -3.59
CA GLN A 200 9.71 5.15 -2.27
C GLN A 200 10.72 4.36 -1.43
N ARG A 201 11.60 5.10 -0.74
CA ARG A 201 12.51 4.54 0.28
C ARG A 201 11.87 4.61 1.64
N TYR A 202 12.04 3.56 2.42
CA TYR A 202 11.54 3.44 3.78
C TYR A 202 12.67 3.00 4.71
N ASN A 203 12.58 3.42 5.96
CA ASN A 203 13.37 2.90 7.06
C ASN A 203 12.53 2.95 8.35
N GLU A 204 13.14 2.64 9.49
CA GLU A 204 12.46 2.63 10.81
C GLU A 204 11.81 3.96 11.20
N LYS A 205 12.18 5.08 10.56
CA LYS A 205 11.62 6.42 10.79
C LYS A 205 10.49 6.78 9.83
N GLY A 206 10.24 5.96 8.80
CA GLY A 206 9.21 6.17 7.80
C GLY A 206 9.74 6.43 6.39
N PRO A 207 8.94 7.05 5.51
CA PRO A 207 9.37 7.33 4.15
C PRO A 207 10.47 8.39 4.14
N VAL A 208 11.54 8.11 3.40
CA VAL A 208 12.71 8.99 3.26
C VAL A 208 12.61 9.71 1.91
N LYS A 209 13.00 10.99 1.84
CA LYS A 209 13.12 11.66 0.54
C LYS A 209 14.10 10.88 -0.35
N GLY A 210 13.73 10.63 -1.60
CA GLY A 210 14.69 10.18 -2.60
C GLY A 210 15.82 11.20 -2.73
N ALA A 211 17.02 10.76 -3.11
CA ALA A 211 18.03 11.71 -3.56
C ALA A 211 17.43 12.48 -4.76
N ALA A 212 17.49 13.82 -4.68
CA ALA A 212 17.02 14.69 -5.74
C ALA A 212 17.81 14.47 -7.03
#